data_AF-A0A920QP10-F1
#
_entry.id   AF-A0A920QP10-F1
#
_cell.length_a   1.000
_cell.length_b   1.000
_cell.length_c   1.000
_cell.angle_alpha   90.00
_cell.angle_beta   90.00
_cell.angle_gamma   90.00
#
_symmetry.space_group_name_H-M   'P 1'
#
loop_
_entity.id
_entity.type
_entity.pdbx_description
1 polymer ?
#
loop_
_entity_poly.entity_id
_entity_poly.type
_entity_poly.pdbx_seq_one_letter_code
_entity_poly.pdbx_strand_id
1 'polypeptide(L)' 'MITGAAQMDGAILVVSAADGPMPQTREHILLARQVNVPISWFF' A
#
# COMPACT_ATOMS: atom_id res chain seq x y z
N MET A 1 -9.75 1.17 5.07
CA MET A 1 -10.38 -0.10 4.61
C MET A 1 -9.41 -1.22 4.93
N ILE A 2 -9.73 -2.10 5.87
CA ILE A 2 -8.80 -3.12 6.42
C ILE A 2 -9.27 -4.55 6.12
N THR A 3 -10.58 -4.78 6.07
CA THR A 3 -11.18 -6.12 5.85
C THR A 3 -11.02 -6.64 4.42
N GLY A 4 -10.84 -5.77 3.42
CA GLY A 4 -10.51 -6.21 2.05
C GLY A 4 -9.05 -6.65 1.90
N ALA A 5 -8.12 -6.02 2.63
CA ALA A 5 -6.67 -6.22 2.46
C ALA A 5 -6.13 -7.52 3.09
N ALA A 6 -6.82 -8.07 4.09
CA ALA A 6 -6.42 -9.32 4.76
C ALA A 6 -6.56 -10.57 3.86
N GLN A 7 -7.28 -10.47 2.73
CA GLN A 7 -7.42 -11.55 1.74
C GLN A 7 -6.75 -11.19 0.41
N MET A 8 -6.00 -10.08 0.34
CA MET A 8 -5.36 -9.63 -0.90
C MET A 8 -3.96 -10.23 -1.03
N ASP A 9 -3.74 -10.98 -2.12
CA ASP A 9 -2.42 -11.51 -2.52
C ASP A 9 -1.43 -10.40 -2.94
N GLY A 10 -1.90 -9.15 -3.07
CA GLY A 10 -1.08 -8.02 -3.48
C GLY A 10 -1.79 -6.68 -3.34
N ALA A 11 -1.01 -5.62 -3.14
CA ALA A 11 -1.47 -4.23 -3.11
C ALA A 11 -0.68 -3.41 -4.14
N ILE A 12 -1.40 -2.65 -4.97
CA ILE A 12 -0.79 -1.69 -5.88
C ILE A 12 -0.82 -0.32 -5.20
N LEU A 13 0.37 0.27 -5.03
CA LEU A 13 0.51 1.62 -4.49
C LEU A 13 0.92 2.56 -5.62
N VAL A 14 -0.03 3.39 -6.03
CA VAL A 14 0.20 4.41 -7.07
C VAL A 14 0.74 5.67 -6.40
N VAL A 15 1.92 6.12 -6.82
CA VAL A 15 2.54 7.34 -6.31
C VAL A 15 2.78 8.32 -7.46
N SER A 16 2.31 9.56 -7.31
CA SER A 16 2.62 10.61 -8.28
C SER A 16 4.13 10.82 -8.35
N ALA A 17 4.72 10.65 -9.53
CA ALA A 17 6.13 10.92 -9.76
C ALA A 17 6.51 12.40 -9.53
N ALA A 18 5.53 13.32 -9.65
CA ALA A 18 5.75 14.75 -9.45
C ALA A 18 5.80 15.14 -7.97
N ASP A 19 4.96 14.50 -7.14
CA ASP A 19 4.77 14.89 -5.73
C ASP A 19 5.52 13.98 -4.74
N GLY A 20 5.98 12.82 -5.20
CA GLY A 20 6.67 11.84 -4.38
C GLY A 20 5.78 11.20 -3.30
N PRO A 21 6.36 10.43 -2.37
CA PRO A 21 5.60 9.70 -1.35
C PRO A 21 5.03 10.65 -0.29
N MET A 22 3.72 10.90 -0.41
CA MET A 22 2.94 11.66 0.56
C MET A 22 2.79 10.89 1.89
N PRO A 23 2.43 11.56 3.00
CA PRO A 23 2.17 10.89 4.28
C PRO A 23 1.16 9.74 4.18
N GLN A 24 0.13 9.85 3.35
CA GLN A 24 -0.84 8.77 3.10
C GLN A 24 -0.21 7.54 2.42
N THR A 25 0.77 7.73 1.53
CA THR A 25 1.52 6.63 0.90
C THR A 25 2.26 5.81 1.96
N ARG A 26 2.86 6.47 2.95
CA ARG A 26 3.55 5.81 4.07
C ARG A 26 2.58 5.05 4.97
N GLU A 27 1.41 5.64 5.23
CA GLU A 27 0.36 5.02 6.04
C GLU A 27 -0.19 3.75 5.37
N HIS A 28 -0.41 3.78 4.05
CA HIS A 28 -0.81 2.60 3.28
C HIS A 28 0.24 1.49 3.29
N ILE A 29 1.53 1.83 3.23
CA ILE A 29 2.61 0.83 3.34
C ILE A 29 2.62 0.19 4.74
N LEU A 30 2.41 0.99 5.80
CA LEU A 30 2.33 0.47 7.16
C LEU A 30 1.10 -0.45 7.34
N LEU A 31 -0.05 -0.08 6.78
CA LEU A 31 -1.25 -0.91 6.79
C LEU A 31 -1.05 -2.21 5.99
N ALA A 32 -0.42 -2.14 4.80
CA ALA A 32 -0.13 -3.31 3.97
C ALA A 32 0.84 -4.29 4.68
N ARG A 33 1.78 -3.77 5.46
CA ARG A 33 2.66 -4.58 6.32
C ARG A 33 1.91 -5.22 7.48
N GLN A 34 0.98 -4.50 8.12
CA GLN A 34 0.17 -5.03 9.22
C GLN A 34 -0.76 -6.16 8.77
N VAL A 35 -1.26 -6.10 7.53
CA VAL A 35 -2.13 -7.13 6.96
C VAL A 35 -1.38 -8.20 6.14
N ASN A 36 -0.04 -8.25 6.25
CA ASN A 36 0.83 -9.26 5.64
C ASN A 36 0.64 -9.43 4.12
N VAL A 37 0.46 -8.32 3.39
CA VAL A 37 0.32 -8.38 1.93
C VAL A 37 1.67 -8.74 1.31
N PRO A 38 1.79 -9.87 0.57
CA PRO A 38 3.08 -10.41 0.16
C PRO A 38 3.72 -9.66 -1.03
N ILE A 39 2.95 -8.87 -1.78
CA ILE A 39 3.44 -8.08 -2.91
C ILE A 39 2.93 -6.64 -2.82
N SER A 40 3.84 -5.67 -2.78
CA SER A 40 3.53 -4.24 -2.92
C SER A 40 4.30 -3.70 -4.11
N TRP A 41 3.59 -3.47 -5.22
CA TRP A 41 4.17 -2.87 -6.42
C TRP A 41 4.00 -1.36 -6.37
N PHE A 42 5.12 -0.65 -6.56
CA PHE A 42 5.16 0.80 -6.70
C PHE A 42 5.13 1.12 -8.19
N PHE A 43 4.09 1.82 -8.63
CA PHE A 43 3.97 2.37 -9.97
C PHE A 43 3.70 3.88 -9.91
#